data_AF-A0A3M2E2J4-F1
#
_entry.id   AF-A0A3M2E2J4-F1
#
_cell.length_a   1.000
_cell.length_b   1.000
_cell.length_c   1.000
_cell.angle_alpha   90.00
_cell.angle_beta   90.00
_cell.angle_gamma   90.00
#
_symmetry.space_group_name_H-M   'P 1'
#
loop_
_entity.id
_entity.type
_entity.pdbx_description
1 polymer ?
#
loop_
_entity_poly.entity_id
_entity_poly.type
_entity_poly.pdbx_seq_one_letter_code
_entity_poly.pdbx_strand_id
1 'polypeptide(L)'
;MAQKDIVEGLVGVLLDSAAELAERDDAAMDLGEFDDARALNALYQVASNHAEDETLAASCGESIAQIWLRRGVCDEQILEALHPSARREILALISSKNRELLSDSKR
;
A
#
# COMPACT_ATOMS: atom_id res chain seq x y z
N MET A 1 -14.00 -12.43 13.64
CA MET A 1 -13.45 -13.54 12.84
C MET A 1 -13.46 -13.19 11.36
N ALA A 2 -14.60 -12.85 10.75
CA ALA A 2 -14.71 -12.55 9.31
C ALA A 2 -13.64 -11.61 8.71
N GLN A 3 -13.36 -10.44 9.30
CA GLN A 3 -12.37 -9.50 8.74
C GLN A 3 -10.94 -10.06 8.75
N LYS A 4 -10.60 -10.87 9.77
CA LYS A 4 -9.26 -11.45 9.89
C LYS A 4 -8.97 -12.41 8.74
N ASP A 5 -9.99 -13.20 8.38
CA ASP A 5 -9.94 -14.23 7.35
C ASP A 5 -9.94 -13.59 5.95
N ILE A 6 -10.65 -12.47 5.76
CA ILE A 6 -10.63 -11.69 4.51
C ILE A 6 -9.23 -11.13 4.25
N VAL A 7 -8.65 -10.43 5.23
CA VAL A 7 -7.30 -9.86 5.09
C VAL A 7 -6.28 -10.96 4.79
N GLU A 8 -6.38 -12.12 5.45
CA GLU A 8 -5.48 -13.24 5.20
C GLU A 8 -5.60 -13.79 3.77
N GLY A 9 -6.82 -13.92 3.25
CA GLY A 9 -7.06 -14.33 1.87
C GLY A 9 -6.50 -13.35 0.84
N LEU A 10 -6.77 -12.05 1.02
CA LEU A 10 -6.27 -11.01 0.13
C LEU A 10 -4.74 -10.90 0.16
N VAL A 11 -4.13 -11.01 1.34
CA VAL A 11 -2.66 -11.08 1.48
C VAL A 11 -2.11 -12.30 0.74
N GLY A 12 -2.80 -13.45 0.82
CA GLY A 12 -2.43 -14.66 0.10
C GLY A 12 -2.40 -14.45 -1.41
N VAL A 13 -3.43 -13.79 -1.98
CA VAL A 13 -3.49 -13.48 -3.42
C VAL A 13 -2.40 -12.48 -3.81
N LEU A 14 -2.25 -11.38 -3.08
CA LEU A 14 -1.27 -10.33 -3.41
C LEU A 14 0.17 -10.85 -3.48
N LEU A 15 0.53 -11.74 -2.54
CA LEU A 15 1.88 -12.30 -2.42
C LEU A 15 2.11 -13.56 -3.27
N ASP A 16 1.07 -14.10 -3.92
CA ASP A 16 1.23 -15.21 -4.84
C ASP A 16 1.75 -14.72 -6.20
N SER A 17 3.04 -14.93 -6.47
CA SER A 17 3.67 -14.55 -7.74
C SER A 17 3.14 -15.34 -8.95
N ALA A 18 2.39 -16.43 -8.72
CA ALA A 18 1.75 -17.20 -9.78
C ALA A 18 0.31 -16.75 -10.07
N ALA A 19 -0.28 -15.89 -9.22
CA ALA A 19 -1.59 -15.30 -9.47
C ALA A 19 -1.54 -14.31 -10.63
N GLU A 20 -2.68 -14.13 -11.30
CA GLU A 20 -2.77 -13.18 -12.40
C GLU A 20 -2.58 -11.75 -11.89
N LEU A 21 -1.94 -10.90 -12.71
CA LEU A 21 -1.63 -9.53 -12.32
C LEU A 21 -2.89 -8.75 -11.88
N ALA A 22 -4.01 -8.95 -12.60
CA ALA A 22 -5.28 -8.30 -12.27
C ALA A 22 -5.85 -8.75 -10.91
N GLU A 23 -5.70 -10.03 -10.54
CA GLU A 23 -6.16 -10.52 -9.23
C GLU A 23 -5.30 -9.95 -8.10
N ARG A 24 -3.99 -9.84 -8.32
CA ARG A 24 -3.06 -9.20 -7.38
C ARG A 24 -3.37 -7.71 -7.23
N ASP A 25 -3.73 -7.05 -8.33
CA ASP A 25 -4.12 -5.63 -8.36
C ASP A 25 -5.41 -5.39 -7.57
N ASP A 26 -6.46 -6.18 -7.83
CA ASP A 26 -7.72 -6.16 -7.07
C ASP A 26 -7.47 -6.40 -5.57
N ALA A 27 -6.62 -7.40 -5.24
CA ALA A 27 -6.26 -7.68 -3.86
C ALA A 27 -5.50 -6.52 -3.19
N ALA A 28 -4.59 -5.86 -3.92
CA ALA A 28 -3.88 -4.68 -3.41
C ALA A 28 -4.86 -3.55 -3.09
N MET A 29 -5.81 -3.26 -3.97
CA MET A 29 -6.83 -2.23 -3.79
C MET A 29 -7.74 -2.55 -2.60
N ASP A 30 -8.27 -3.78 -2.53
CA ASP A 30 -9.15 -4.20 -1.43
C ASP A 30 -8.44 -4.16 -0.07
N LEU A 31 -7.15 -4.51 0.00
CA LEU A 31 -6.34 -4.41 1.23
C LEU A 31 -6.24 -2.96 1.74
N GLY A 32 -6.32 -1.98 0.84
CA GLY A 32 -6.33 -0.54 1.16
C GLY A 32 -7.49 -0.12 2.05
N GLU A 33 -8.57 -0.89 2.14
CA GLU A 33 -9.74 -0.60 2.98
C GLU A 33 -9.56 -1.01 4.44
N PHE A 34 -8.54 -1.82 4.76
CA PHE A 34 -8.35 -2.38 6.10
C PHE A 34 -7.27 -1.64 6.87
N ASP A 35 -7.59 -1.26 8.11
CA ASP A 35 -6.60 -0.74 9.05
C ASP A 35 -5.83 -1.88 9.77
N ASP A 36 -5.33 -2.86 9.00
CA ASP A 36 -4.69 -4.08 9.51
C ASP A 36 -3.17 -4.05 9.26
N ALA A 37 -2.38 -4.43 10.26
CA ALA A 37 -0.92 -4.47 10.13
C ALA A 37 -0.42 -5.51 9.10
N ARG A 38 -1.14 -6.62 8.93
CA ARG A 38 -0.80 -7.66 7.94
C ARG A 38 -1.04 -7.16 6.52
N ALA A 39 -2.16 -6.45 6.31
CA ALA A 39 -2.46 -5.79 5.04
C ALA A 39 -1.35 -4.80 4.68
N LEU A 40 -1.03 -3.90 5.61
CA LEU A 40 0.00 -2.89 5.38
C LEU A 40 1.39 -3.51 5.11
N ASN A 41 1.78 -4.55 5.85
CA ASN A 41 3.05 -5.23 5.64
C ASN A 41 3.12 -5.93 4.27
N ALA A 42 2.04 -6.56 3.82
CA ALA A 42 2.00 -7.20 2.51
C ALA A 42 2.10 -6.17 1.37
N LEU A 43 1.37 -5.06 1.49
CA LEU A 43 1.46 -3.94 0.55
C LEU A 43 2.88 -3.38 0.49
N TYR A 44 3.54 -3.20 1.63
CA TYR A 44 4.95 -2.77 1.65
C TYR A 44 5.89 -3.76 0.99
N GLN A 45 5.68 -5.06 1.21
CA GLN A 45 6.54 -6.08 0.61
C GLN A 45 6.52 -6.00 -0.92
N VAL A 46 5.33 -5.83 -1.51
CA VAL A 46 5.19 -5.68 -2.97
C VAL A 46 5.67 -4.31 -3.42
N ALA A 47 5.25 -3.22 -2.75
CA ALA A 47 5.62 -1.86 -3.12
C ALA A 47 7.12 -1.55 -2.95
N SER A 48 7.86 -2.32 -2.16
CA SER A 48 9.33 -2.18 -2.00
C SER A 48 10.13 -3.09 -2.94
N ASN A 49 9.48 -3.93 -3.75
CA ASN A 49 10.16 -4.74 -4.76
C ASN A 49 10.36 -3.93 -6.05
N HIS A 50 11.59 -3.49 -6.32
CA HIS A 50 11.93 -2.69 -7.50
C HIS A 50 11.85 -3.45 -8.83
N ALA A 51 11.65 -4.77 -8.80
CA ALA A 51 11.46 -5.61 -9.98
C ALA A 51 9.99 -6.02 -10.20
N GLU A 52 9.07 -5.57 -9.35
CA GLU A 52 7.64 -5.83 -9.52
C GLU A 52 7.06 -5.01 -10.68
N ASP A 53 5.91 -5.42 -11.18
CA ASP A 53 5.14 -4.66 -12.16
C ASP A 53 4.81 -3.24 -11.66
N GLU A 54 4.99 -2.24 -12.53
CA GLU A 54 4.82 -0.82 -12.18
C GLU A 54 3.38 -0.48 -11.78
N THR A 55 2.39 -1.13 -12.40
CA THR A 55 0.97 -0.92 -12.11
C THR A 55 0.64 -1.53 -10.76
N LEU A 56 1.05 -2.78 -10.50
CA LEU A 56 0.81 -3.40 -9.20
C LEU A 56 1.48 -2.62 -8.05
N ALA A 57 2.71 -2.14 -8.26
CA ALA A 57 3.39 -1.31 -7.29
C ALA A 57 2.64 0.02 -7.06
N ALA A 58 2.10 0.65 -8.11
CA ALA A 58 1.29 1.86 -8.01
C ALA A 58 0.03 1.63 -7.15
N SER A 59 -0.72 0.57 -7.42
CA SER A 59 -1.92 0.20 -6.65
C SER A 59 -1.60 -0.09 -5.19
N CYS A 60 -0.49 -0.79 -4.91
CA CYS A 60 -0.02 -0.95 -3.53
C CYS A 60 0.29 0.41 -2.87
N GLY A 61 0.90 1.35 -3.60
CA GLY A 61 1.13 2.71 -3.14
C GLY A 61 -0.15 3.47 -2.80
N GLU A 62 -1.17 3.39 -3.66
CA GLU A 62 -2.47 4.00 -3.40
C GLU A 62 -3.08 3.46 -2.09
N SER A 63 -3.12 2.13 -1.94
CA SER A 63 -3.64 1.46 -0.75
C SER A 63 -2.86 1.79 0.53
N ILE A 64 -1.54 1.86 0.45
CA ILE A 64 -0.68 2.33 1.56
C ILE A 64 -1.09 3.74 1.98
N ALA A 65 -1.25 4.66 1.02
CA ALA A 65 -1.62 6.03 1.30
C ALA A 65 -3.02 6.15 1.91
N GLN A 66 -3.99 5.34 1.48
CA GLN A 66 -5.31 5.28 2.12
C GLN A 66 -5.20 4.88 3.60
N ILE A 67 -4.42 3.84 3.92
CA ILE A 67 -4.19 3.40 5.31
C ILE A 67 -3.50 4.51 6.11
N TRP A 68 -2.45 5.13 5.56
CA TRP A 68 -1.70 6.23 6.19
C TRP A 68 -2.59 7.42 6.50
N LEU A 69 -3.44 7.82 5.57
CA LEU A 69 -4.40 8.91 5.75
C LEU A 69 -5.39 8.62 6.89
N ARG A 70 -5.91 7.38 6.98
CA ARG A 70 -6.81 6.99 8.08
C ARG A 70 -6.11 6.94 9.44
N ARG A 71 -4.83 6.52 9.46
CA ARG A 71 -3.99 6.48 10.67
C ARG A 71 -3.43 7.84 11.08
N GLY A 72 -3.40 8.81 10.17
CA GLY A 72 -2.69 10.08 10.38
C GLY A 72 -1.18 9.89 10.52
N VAL A 73 -0.60 8.93 9.81
CA VAL A 73 0.85 8.66 9.82
C VAL A 73 1.42 8.76 8.42
N CYS A 74 2.66 9.20 8.30
CA CYS A 74 3.46 9.09 7.07
C CYS A 74 4.87 8.72 7.49
N ASP A 75 5.41 7.63 6.94
CA ASP A 75 6.76 7.17 7.25
C ASP A 75 7.68 7.51 6.07
N GLU A 76 8.46 8.58 6.22
CA GLU A 76 9.41 9.03 5.20
C GLU A 76 10.45 7.96 4.84
N GLN A 77 10.92 7.15 5.81
CA GLN A 77 11.93 6.12 5.56
C GLN A 77 11.36 5.01 4.68
N ILE A 78 10.13 4.58 4.96
CA ILE A 78 9.42 3.62 4.12
C ILE A 78 9.23 4.21 2.73
N LEU A 79 8.73 5.45 2.64
CA LEU A 79 8.44 6.13 1.37
C LEU A 79 9.66 6.20 0.44
N GLU A 80 10.86 6.44 0.98
CA GLU A 80 12.11 6.48 0.22
C GLU A 80 12.53 5.10 -0.31
N ALA A 81 12.19 4.02 0.40
CA ALA A 81 12.55 2.66 0.01
C ALA A 81 11.63 2.07 -1.08
N LEU A 82 10.43 2.64 -1.28
CA LEU A 82 9.45 2.10 -2.21
C LEU A 82 9.82 2.27 -3.69
N HIS A 83 9.24 1.40 -4.50
CA HIS A 83 9.20 1.50 -5.96
C HIS A 83 8.73 2.92 -6.38
N PRO A 84 9.36 3.53 -7.41
CA PRO A 84 9.01 4.89 -7.83
C PRO A 84 7.52 5.11 -8.11
N SER A 85 6.84 4.14 -8.74
CA SER A 85 5.39 4.18 -8.99
C SER A 85 4.57 4.21 -7.70
N ALA A 86 4.88 3.35 -6.72
CA ALA A 86 4.20 3.34 -5.42
C ALA A 86 4.38 4.69 -4.70
N ARG A 87 5.62 5.19 -4.67
CA ARG A 87 5.95 6.49 -4.07
C ARG A 87 5.18 7.64 -4.72
N ARG A 88 5.05 7.62 -6.05
CA ARG A 88 4.32 8.64 -6.81
C ARG A 88 2.85 8.67 -6.38
N GLU A 89 2.19 7.51 -6.31
CA GLU A 89 0.78 7.45 -5.93
C GLU A 89 0.56 7.87 -4.48
N ILE A 90 1.46 7.48 -3.56
CA ILE A 90 1.37 7.92 -2.17
C ILE A 90 1.44 9.45 -2.06
N LEU A 91 2.44 10.05 -2.69
CA LEU A 91 2.62 11.50 -2.68
C LEU A 91 1.43 12.22 -3.32
N ALA A 92 0.91 11.71 -4.44
CA ALA A 92 -0.23 12.27 -5.14
C ALA A 92 -1.49 12.23 -4.27
N LEU A 93 -1.81 11.06 -3.69
CA LEU A 93 -3.02 10.89 -2.89
C LEU A 93 -2.96 11.71 -1.60
N ILE A 94 -1.86 11.62 -0.84
CA ILE A 94 -1.71 12.40 0.40
C ILE A 94 -1.74 13.90 0.10
N SER A 95 -1.06 14.37 -0.94
CA SER A 95 -1.11 15.79 -1.33
C SER A 95 -2.51 16.28 -1.68
N SER A 96 -3.37 15.39 -2.19
CA SER A 96 -4.76 15.70 -2.55
C SER A 96 -5.72 15.67 -1.36
N LYS A 97 -5.44 14.88 -0.31
CA LYS A 97 -6.35 14.63 0.83
C LYS A 97 -5.92 15.34 2.10
N ASN A 98 -4.63 15.30 2.44
CA ASN A 98 -4.07 15.91 3.63
C ASN A 98 -2.57 16.22 3.43
N ARG A 99 -2.27 17.36 2.82
CA ARG A 99 -0.89 17.78 2.53
C ARG A 99 -0.04 17.95 3.80
N GLU A 100 -0.64 18.33 4.92
CA GLU A 100 0.08 18.57 6.18
C GLU A 100 0.73 17.30 6.73
N LEU A 101 0.19 16.13 6.37
CA LEU A 101 0.74 14.83 6.73
C LEU A 101 2.16 14.60 6.18
N LEU A 102 2.52 15.24 5.06
CA LEU A 102 3.88 15.20 4.50
C LEU A 102 4.86 16.12 5.24
N SER A 103 4.37 17.05 6.07
CA SER A 103 5.20 17.98 6.84
C SER A 103 5.40 17.57 8.30
N ASP A 104 4.49 16.77 8.85
CA ASP A 104 4.53 16.33 10.25
C ASP A 104 5.47 15.14 10.50
N SER A 105 5.98 14.47 9.46
CA SER A 105 6.98 13.40 9.59
C SER A 105 8.37 13.89 10.05
N LYS A 106 8.53 15.19 10.34
CA LYS A 106 9.77 15.81 10.83
C LYS A 106 9.82 16.08 12.34
N ARG A 107 8.86 15.57 13.13
CA ARG A 107 8.78 15.83 14.58
C ARG A 107 9.10 14.62 15.44
#